data_AF-A0AAU7EEX1-F1
#
_entry.id   AF-A0AAU7EEX1-F1
#
_cell.length_a   1.000
_cell.length_b   1.000
_cell.length_c   1.000
_cell.angle_alpha   90.00
_cell.angle_beta   90.00
_cell.angle_gamma   90.00
#
_symmetry.space_group_name_H-M   'P 1'
#
loop_
_entity.id
_entity.type
_entity.pdbx_description
1 polymer ?
#
loop_
_entity_poly.entity_id
_entity_poly.type
_entity_poly.pdbx_seq_one_letter_code
_entity_poly.pdbx_strand_id
1 'polypeptide(L)' 'MKLNINQLQFIKIDKLNNSYSVSLIDNKEYEIIKGYGNTVVDAFNDLHHNLI' A
#
# COMPACT_ATOMS: atom_id res chain seq x y z
N MET A 1 11.29 -16.97 3.17
CA MET A 1 10.31 -16.37 4.09
C MET A 1 9.13 -15.89 3.27
N LYS A 2 7.88 -16.24 3.61
CA LYS A 2 6.67 -15.69 2.98
C LYS A 2 6.03 -14.73 3.98
N LEU A 3 5.82 -13.48 3.58
CA LEU A 3 5.10 -12.50 4.40
C LEU A 3 3.60 -12.65 4.12
N ASN A 4 2.78 -12.74 5.16
CA ASN A 4 1.34 -12.64 4.99
C ASN A 4 0.96 -11.15 5.06
N ILE A 5 0.37 -10.63 3.99
CA ILE A 5 -0.07 -9.23 3.87
C ILE A 5 -1.04 -8.83 4.99
N ASN A 6 -1.81 -9.78 5.55
CA ASN A 6 -2.69 -9.52 6.70
C ASN A 6 -1.94 -9.16 8.00
N GLN A 7 -0.61 -9.31 8.03
CA GLN A 7 0.23 -8.94 9.17
C GLN A 7 0.70 -7.49 9.12
N LEU A 8 0.44 -6.77 8.01
CA LEU A 8 0.82 -5.37 7.85
C LEU A 8 -0.27 -4.46 8.41
N GLN A 9 -0.28 -4.26 9.74
CA GLN A 9 -1.37 -3.55 10.42
C GLN A 9 -1.63 -2.11 9.95
N PHE A 10 -0.61 -1.45 9.38
CA PHE A 10 -0.69 -0.06 8.91
C PHE A 10 -0.68 0.07 7.40
N ILE A 11 -0.87 -1.05 6.68
CA ILE A 11 -0.91 -1.05 5.23
C ILE A 11 -2.28 -1.49 4.77
N LYS A 12 -2.93 -0.65 3.98
CA LYS A 12 -4.14 -0.99 3.25
C LYS A 12 -3.79 -1.22 1.78
N ILE A 13 -4.27 -2.32 1.20
CA ILE A 13 -4.08 -2.65 -0.21
C ILE A 13 -5.45 -2.76 -0.86
N ASP A 14 -5.70 -1.91 -1.84
CA ASP A 14 -6.92 -1.94 -2.65
C ASP A 14 -6.56 -2.34 -4.08
N LYS A 15 -7.44 -3.12 -4.72
CA LYS A 15 -7.36 -3.46 -6.14
C LYS A 15 -8.53 -2.83 -6.88
N LEU A 16 -8.23 -1.99 -7.86
CA LEU A 16 -9.23 -1.41 -8.76
C LEU A 16 -8.95 -1.89 -10.19
N ASN A 17 -9.82 -2.72 -10.74
CA ASN A 17 -9.64 -3.32 -12.07
C ASN A 17 -8.28 -4.04 -12.21
N ASN A 18 -7.37 -3.46 -13.01
CA ASN A 18 -6.02 -3.93 -13.30
C ASN A 18 -4.93 -3.13 -12.58
N SER A 19 -5.28 -2.25 -11.63
CA SER A 19 -4.34 -1.50 -10.82
C SER A 19 -4.49 -1.79 -9.33
N TYR A 20 -3.44 -1.48 -8.59
CA TYR A 20 -3.35 -1.56 -7.15
C TYR A 20 -3.09 -0.16 -6.59
N SER A 21 -3.62 0.08 -5.40
CA SER A 21 -3.15 1.16 -4.54
C SER A 21 -2.77 0.61 -3.17
N VAL A 22 -1.67 1.10 -2.64
CA VAL A 22 -1.20 0.78 -1.30
C VAL A 22 -1.20 2.07 -0.51
N SER A 23 -1.80 2.06 0.68
CA SER A 23 -1.86 3.21 1.58
C SER A 23 -1.21 2.89 2.91
N LEU A 24 -0.41 3.81 3.42
CA LEU A 24 -0.01 3.83 4.83
C LEU A 24 -1.14 4.48 5.62
N ILE A 25 -1.63 3.79 6.65
CA ILE A 25 -2.72 4.27 7.49
C ILE A 25 -2.27 4.45 8.94
N ASP A 26 -2.93 5.35 9.67
CA ASP A 26 -2.75 5.47 11.11
C ASP A 26 -3.59 4.44 11.89
N ASN A 27 -3.55 4.51 13.22
CA ASN A 27 -4.31 3.63 14.11
C ASN A 27 -5.83 3.88 14.09
N LYS A 28 -6.30 4.89 13.36
CA LYS A 28 -7.72 5.21 13.13
C LYS A 28 -8.11 4.97 11.67
N GLU A 29 -7.26 4.29 10.90
CA GLU A 29 -7.44 3.99 9.48
C GLU A 29 -7.43 5.22 8.54
N TYR A 30 -6.96 6.37 9.00
CA TYR A 30 -6.77 7.53 8.14
C TYR A 30 -5.54 7.34 7.25
N GLU A 31 -5.70 7.61 5.95
CA GLU A 31 -4.63 7.56 4.97
C GLU A 31 -3.61 8.68 5.22
N ILE A 32 -2.35 8.29 5.45
CA ILE A 32 -1.21 9.20 5.61
C ILE A 32 -0.60 9.47 4.24
N ILE A 33 -0.35 8.40 3.49
CA ILE A 33 0.22 8.47 2.14
C ILE A 33 -0.23 7.27 1.32
N LYS A 34 -0.23 7.44 0.00
CA LYS A 34 -0.66 6.42 -0.95
C LYS A 34 0.33 6.30 -2.10
N GLY A 35 0.42 5.08 -2.62
CA GLY A 35 1.09 4.79 -3.88
C GLY A 35 0.21 3.96 -4.81
N TYR A 36 0.51 4.02 -6.10
CA TYR A 36 -0.25 3.38 -7.17
C TYR A 36 0.64 2.53 -8.07
N GLY A 37 0.06 1.50 -8.68
CA GLY A 37 0.81 0.64 -9.58
C GLY A 37 -0.03 -0.38 -10.31
N ASN A 38 0.55 -0.98 -11.36
CA ASN A 38 -0.10 -2.09 -12.08
C ASN A 38 0.08 -3.42 -11.33
N THR A 39 1.07 -3.50 -10.44
CA THR A 39 1.25 -4.57 -9.48
C THR A 39 1.28 -4.03 -8.04
N VAL A 40 1.07 -4.90 -7.06
CA VAL A 40 1.22 -4.55 -5.63
C VAL A 40 2.62 -4.02 -5.35
N VAL A 41 3.65 -4.59 -6.01
CA VAL A 41 5.04 -4.18 -5.84
C VAL A 41 5.27 -2.76 -6.37
N ASP A 42 4.71 -2.44 -7.53
CA ASP A 42 4.79 -1.08 -8.09
C ASP A 42 4.14 -0.06 -7.15
N ALA A 43 2.96 -0.39 -6.61
CA ALA A 43 2.25 0.48 -5.67
C ALA A 43 3.01 0.68 -4.35
N PHE A 44 3.72 -0.33 -3.85
CA PHE A 44 4.62 -0.16 -2.69
C PHE A 44 5.82 0.73 -3.02
N ASN A 45 6.43 0.57 -4.19
CA ASN A 45 7.57 1.39 -4.60
C ASN A 45 7.16 2.85 -4.79
N ASP A 46 5.98 3.10 -5.38
CA ASP A 46 5.42 4.44 -5.53
C ASP A 46 5.11 5.08 -4.16
N LEU A 47 4.51 4.32 -3.23
CA LEU A 47 4.28 4.79 -1.86
C LEU A 47 5.60 5.17 -1.17
N HIS A 48 6.64 4.35 -1.31
CA HIS A 48 7.96 4.65 -0.75
C HIS A 48 8.59 5.87 -1.40
N HIS A 49 8.42 6.07 -2.71
CA HIS A 49 8.93 7.25 -3.40
C HIS A 49 8.28 8.54 -2.87
N ASN A 50 6.98 8.50 -2.56
CA ASN A 50 6.25 9.64 -2.02
C ASN A 50 6.68 10.02 -0.58
N LEU A 51 7.45 9.17 0.12
CA LEU A 51 7.98 9.45 1.47
C LEU A 51 9.34 10.16 1.48
N ILE A 52 10.04 10.25 0.33
CA ILE A 52 11.45 10.69 0.23
C ILE A 52 11.54 12.05 -0.46
#